data_AF-A0A2V9HF07-F1
#
_entry.id   AF-A0A2V9HF07-F1
#
_cell.length_a   1.000
_cell.length_b   1.000
_cell.length_c   1.000
_cell.angle_alpha   90.00
_cell.angle_beta   90.00
_cell.angle_gamma   90.00
#
_symmetry.space_group_name_H-M   'P 1'
#
loop_
_entity.id
_entity.type
_entity.pdbx_description
1 polymer ?
#
loop_
_entity_poly.entity_id
_entity_poly.type
_entity_poly.pdbx_seq_one_letter_code
_entity_poly.pdbx_strand_id
1 'polypeptide(L)'
;MGAAALAWVMAGYPPAGGGDEKKFRGEIADTQCALNVHSLSKSHKEMIEMKPEVKTNADCARYCVKERGGRFVLQTSDKVYKLDTQALAEQWAGLKVRIVGTLDPKTDIITVRSIEPLSPSASKTSPPK
;
A
#
# COMPACT_ATOMS: atom_id res chain seq x y z
N MET A 1 -33.97 18.86 -40.50
CA MET A 1 -32.86 17.88 -40.42
C MET A 1 -31.59 18.63 -40.73
N GLY A 2 -30.54 18.72 -39.93
CA GLY A 2 -30.19 18.22 -38.62
C GLY A 2 -28.72 18.62 -38.47
N ALA A 3 -28.39 19.41 -37.46
CA ALA A 3 -27.01 19.71 -37.13
C ALA A 3 -26.94 19.97 -35.63
N ALA A 4 -26.48 18.96 -34.89
CA ALA A 4 -26.03 19.13 -33.52
C ALA A 4 -24.62 18.54 -33.46
N ALA A 5 -23.63 19.42 -33.67
CA ALA A 5 -22.25 19.11 -33.38
C ALA A 5 -22.09 19.08 -31.86
N LEU A 6 -21.91 17.87 -31.31
CA LEU A 6 -21.53 17.70 -29.91
C LEU A 6 -20.04 18.00 -29.79
N ALA A 7 -19.73 19.22 -29.36
CA ALA A 7 -18.40 19.59 -28.92
C ALA A 7 -18.10 18.90 -27.58
N TRP A 8 -17.25 17.88 -27.60
CA TRP A 8 -16.70 17.28 -26.39
C TRP A 8 -15.66 18.23 -25.82
N VAL A 9 -16.03 18.95 -24.77
CA VAL A 9 -15.07 19.69 -23.94
C VAL A 9 -14.26 18.66 -23.18
N MET A 10 -13.02 18.42 -23.61
CA MET A 10 -12.01 17.72 -22.81
C MET A 10 -11.70 18.61 -21.60
N ALA A 11 -12.42 18.39 -20.49
CA ALA A 11 -12.02 18.90 -19.19
C ALA A 11 -10.67 18.28 -18.84
N GLY A 12 -9.60 19.07 -18.96
CA GLY A 12 -8.26 18.67 -18.55
C GLY A 12 -8.29 18.22 -17.10
N TYR A 13 -7.89 16.97 -16.85
CA TYR A 13 -7.57 16.52 -15.50
C TYR A 13 -6.43 17.41 -14.98
N PRO A 14 -6.59 18.10 -13.84
CA PRO A 14 -5.45 18.77 -13.24
C PRO A 14 -4.37 17.73 -12.94
N PRO A 15 -3.07 18.07 -13.12
CA PRO A 15 -2.01 17.19 -12.69
C PRO A 15 -2.20 16.85 -11.21
N ALA A 16 -2.08 15.57 -10.88
CA ALA A 16 -2.04 15.11 -9.49
C ALA A 16 -1.07 16.01 -8.71
N GLY A 17 -1.57 16.60 -7.64
CA GLY A 17 -1.00 17.79 -7.01
C GLY A 17 0.48 17.67 -6.64
N GLY A 18 1.22 18.72 -6.95
CA GLY A 18 2.61 18.93 -6.52
C GLY A 18 2.70 19.20 -5.03
N GLY A 19 2.57 18.16 -4.22
CA GLY A 19 2.98 18.18 -2.81
C GLY A 19 4.46 17.81 -2.68
N ASP A 20 5.12 18.36 -1.67
CA ASP A 20 6.52 18.05 -1.38
C ASP A 20 6.72 16.55 -1.11
N GLU A 21 7.76 16.00 -1.71
CA GLU A 21 8.18 14.63 -1.49
C GLU A 21 8.57 14.43 -0.01
N LYS A 22 8.07 13.35 0.58
CA LYS A 22 8.26 12.99 1.99
C LYS A 22 8.70 11.53 2.11
N LYS A 23 9.29 11.24 3.27
CA LYS A 23 9.72 9.88 3.64
C LYS A 23 8.79 9.36 4.73
N PHE A 24 8.07 8.28 4.42
CA PHE A 24 7.18 7.59 5.35
C PHE A 24 7.84 6.28 5.78
N ARG A 25 7.56 5.85 7.01
CA ARG A 25 8.14 4.63 7.58
C ARG A 25 7.05 3.81 8.24
N GLY A 26 7.00 2.53 7.93
CA GLY A 26 5.94 1.66 8.43
C GLY A 26 6.06 0.25 7.87
N GLU A 27 5.06 -0.56 8.13
CA GLU A 27 4.89 -1.89 7.54
C GLU A 27 3.94 -1.81 6.35
N ILE A 28 4.23 -2.54 5.27
CA ILE A 28 3.23 -2.77 4.22
C ILE A 28 2.27 -3.86 4.72
N ALA A 29 1.15 -3.42 5.28
CA ALA A 29 0.10 -4.29 5.81
C ALA A 29 -1.11 -4.33 4.87
N ASP A 30 -2.14 -5.08 5.24
CA ASP A 30 -3.46 -5.02 4.60
C ASP A 30 -4.43 -4.12 5.38
N THR A 31 -5.45 -3.60 4.69
CA THR A 31 -6.46 -2.73 5.29
C THR A 31 -7.14 -3.35 6.51
N GLN A 32 -7.40 -4.65 6.51
CA GLN A 32 -8.23 -5.28 7.53
C GLN A 32 -7.46 -5.44 8.85
N CYS A 33 -6.18 -5.84 8.77
CA CYS A 33 -5.28 -5.88 9.92
C CYS A 33 -4.91 -4.45 10.38
N ALA A 34 -4.54 -3.56 9.46
CA ALA A 34 -4.07 -2.22 9.81
C ALA A 34 -5.15 -1.31 10.43
N LEU A 35 -6.42 -1.48 10.02
CA LEU A 35 -7.55 -0.64 10.46
C LEU A 35 -8.39 -1.27 11.59
N ASN A 36 -7.90 -2.33 12.24
CA ASN A 36 -8.63 -3.02 13.31
C ASN A 36 -10.03 -3.50 12.85
N VAL A 37 -10.11 -4.12 11.67
CA VAL A 37 -11.38 -4.73 11.20
C VAL A 37 -11.51 -6.16 11.73
N HIS A 38 -10.39 -6.90 11.80
CA HIS A 38 -10.35 -8.26 12.32
C HIS A 38 -9.05 -8.59 13.10
N SER A 39 -8.28 -7.55 13.46
CA SER A 39 -7.17 -7.64 14.41
C SER A 39 -7.26 -6.50 15.42
N LEU A 40 -7.50 -6.85 16.68
CA LEU A 40 -7.60 -5.89 17.78
C LEU A 40 -6.27 -5.18 18.04
N SER A 41 -5.15 -5.86 17.83
CA SER A 41 -3.80 -5.30 18.01
C SER A 41 -3.30 -4.46 16.83
N LYS A 42 -4.08 -4.35 15.75
CA LYS A 42 -3.63 -3.81 14.45
C LYS A 42 -2.36 -4.51 13.96
N SER A 43 -2.37 -5.84 13.99
CA SER A 43 -1.24 -6.66 13.54
C SER A 43 -1.73 -7.91 12.82
N HIS A 44 -0.80 -8.69 12.29
CA HIS A 44 -1.13 -9.99 11.67
C HIS A 44 -1.22 -11.13 12.70
N LYS A 45 -0.92 -10.86 13.98
CA LYS A 45 -0.71 -11.90 15.00
C LYS A 45 -1.93 -12.78 15.20
N GLU A 46 -3.10 -12.19 15.47
CA GLU A 46 -4.30 -12.96 15.77
C GLU A 46 -4.73 -13.81 14.57
N MET A 47 -4.55 -13.30 13.36
CA MET A 47 -4.91 -14.02 12.13
C MET A 47 -3.97 -15.20 11.86
N ILE A 48 -2.67 -15.04 12.10
CA ILE A 48 -1.70 -16.13 11.99
C ILE A 48 -1.98 -17.21 13.05
N GLU A 49 -2.38 -16.81 14.27
CA GLU A 49 -2.74 -17.74 15.33
C GLU A 49 -4.05 -18.52 15.02
N MET A 50 -5.03 -17.86 14.38
CA MET A 50 -6.32 -18.48 14.07
C MET A 50 -6.34 -19.27 12.75
N LYS A 51 -5.48 -18.92 11.79
CA LYS A 51 -5.51 -19.48 10.43
C LYS A 51 -4.20 -20.20 10.10
N PRO A 52 -4.11 -21.53 10.32
CA PRO A 52 -2.85 -22.27 10.25
C PRO A 52 -2.20 -22.31 8.85
N GLU A 53 -2.96 -22.03 7.79
CA GLU A 53 -2.38 -21.93 6.44
C GLU A 53 -1.65 -20.61 6.19
N VAL A 54 -1.84 -19.61 7.05
CA VAL A 54 -1.19 -18.29 6.99
C VAL A 54 -0.08 -18.24 8.02
N LYS A 55 1.18 -18.20 7.57
CA LYS A 55 2.34 -18.37 8.46
C LYS A 55 3.14 -17.10 8.70
N THR A 56 3.02 -16.12 7.79
CA THR A 56 3.80 -14.87 7.85
C THR A 56 2.91 -13.66 7.66
N ASN A 57 3.39 -12.48 8.06
CA ASN A 57 2.72 -11.20 7.80
C ASN A 57 2.47 -11.01 6.29
N ALA A 58 3.44 -11.40 5.45
CA ALA A 58 3.33 -11.33 4.00
C ALA A 58 2.21 -12.24 3.47
N ASP A 59 2.12 -13.48 3.97
CA ASP A 59 1.04 -14.40 3.61
C ASP A 59 -0.32 -13.85 4.04
N CYS A 60 -0.40 -13.28 5.25
CA CYS A 60 -1.63 -12.71 5.78
C CYS A 60 -2.11 -11.54 4.92
N ALA A 61 -1.22 -10.59 4.62
CA ALA A 61 -1.55 -9.43 3.82
C ALA A 61 -1.96 -9.81 2.39
N ARG A 62 -1.21 -10.71 1.74
CA ARG A 62 -1.54 -11.20 0.38
C ARG A 62 -2.86 -11.96 0.36
N TYR A 63 -3.10 -12.82 1.35
CA TYR A 63 -4.37 -13.53 1.49
C TYR A 63 -5.53 -12.54 1.66
N CYS A 64 -5.37 -11.50 2.47
CA CYS A 64 -6.39 -10.48 2.64
C CYS A 64 -6.70 -9.73 1.33
N VAL A 65 -5.69 -9.28 0.61
CA VAL A 65 -5.88 -8.56 -0.66
C VAL A 65 -6.54 -9.47 -1.70
N LYS A 66 -6.05 -10.71 -1.85
CA LYS A 66 -6.52 -11.64 -2.87
C LYS A 66 -7.90 -12.23 -2.57
N GLU A 67 -8.13 -12.67 -1.33
CA GLU A 67 -9.30 -13.49 -0.97
C GLU A 67 -10.37 -12.71 -0.21
N ARG A 68 -10.04 -11.53 0.33
CA ARG A 68 -10.98 -10.68 1.11
C ARG A 68 -11.24 -9.32 0.49
N GLY A 69 -10.62 -9.00 -0.64
CA GLY A 69 -10.78 -7.71 -1.33
C GLY A 69 -10.14 -6.53 -0.59
N GLY A 70 -9.20 -6.80 0.32
CA GLY A 70 -8.43 -5.76 1.00
C GLY A 70 -7.47 -5.03 0.06
N ARG A 71 -6.74 -4.06 0.61
CA ARG A 71 -5.68 -3.34 -0.12
C ARG A 71 -4.40 -3.31 0.68
N PHE A 72 -3.26 -3.25 0.00
CA PHE A 72 -1.99 -2.92 0.62
C PHE A 72 -1.97 -1.44 1.03
N VAL A 73 -1.54 -1.22 2.26
CA VAL A 73 -1.45 0.09 2.92
C VAL A 73 -0.11 0.21 3.62
N LEU A 74 0.33 1.45 3.88
CA LEU A 74 1.44 1.68 4.81
C LEU A 74 0.87 1.92 6.20
N GLN A 75 1.12 1.00 7.12
CA GLN A 75 0.81 1.15 8.53
C GLN A 75 2.01 1.74 9.28
N THR A 76 1.85 2.95 9.82
CA THR A 76 2.80 3.57 10.76
C THR A 76 2.36 3.33 12.20
N SER A 77 3.11 3.87 13.17
CA SER A 77 2.75 3.83 14.59
C SER A 77 1.41 4.50 14.90
N ASP A 78 1.05 5.51 14.11
CA ASP A 78 -0.02 6.47 14.39
C ASP A 78 -1.10 6.51 13.30
N LYS A 79 -0.76 6.11 12.07
CA LYS A 79 -1.63 6.31 10.91
C LYS A 79 -1.51 5.18 9.89
N VAL A 80 -2.57 5.00 9.11
CA VAL A 80 -2.60 4.09 7.96
C VAL A 80 -2.79 4.91 6.71
N TYR A 81 -1.87 4.76 5.75
CA TYR A 81 -1.91 5.46 4.48
C TYR A 81 -2.27 4.51 3.34
N LYS A 82 -3.11 4.98 2.42
CA LYS A 82 -3.40 4.27 1.18
C LYS A 82 -2.21 4.44 0.22
N LEU A 83 -1.99 3.43 -0.61
CA LEU A 83 -0.96 3.45 -1.64
C LEU A 83 -1.62 3.42 -3.02
N ASP A 84 -1.17 4.29 -3.91
CA ASP A 84 -1.64 4.37 -5.30
C ASP A 84 -1.19 3.16 -6.15
N THR A 85 -0.11 2.49 -5.75
CA THR A 85 0.47 1.34 -6.45
C THR A 85 0.39 0.05 -5.63
N GLN A 86 -0.59 -0.81 -5.96
CA GLN A 86 -0.81 -2.06 -5.23
C GLN A 86 0.17 -3.17 -5.63
N ALA A 87 0.47 -3.30 -6.94
CA ALA A 87 1.37 -4.33 -7.45
C ALA A 87 2.82 -4.15 -6.94
N LEU A 88 3.28 -2.90 -6.81
CA LEU A 88 4.58 -2.64 -6.20
C LEU A 88 4.55 -2.94 -4.70
N ALA A 89 3.50 -2.51 -3.98
CA ALA A 89 3.36 -2.74 -2.54
C ALA A 89 3.35 -4.23 -2.19
N GLU A 90 2.76 -5.10 -3.00
CA GLU A 90 2.71 -6.55 -2.78
C GLU A 90 4.09 -7.20 -2.62
N GLN A 91 5.10 -6.69 -3.34
CA GLN A 91 6.49 -7.19 -3.26
C GLN A 91 7.09 -6.95 -1.87
N TRP A 92 6.55 -5.97 -1.14
CA TRP A 92 7.00 -5.54 0.17
C TRP A 92 6.03 -5.93 1.29
N ALA A 93 4.99 -6.71 1.00
CA ALA A 93 3.97 -7.14 1.97
C ALA A 93 4.60 -7.75 3.24
N GLY A 94 4.14 -7.31 4.40
CA GLY A 94 4.64 -7.72 5.72
C GLY A 94 6.02 -7.20 6.08
N LEU A 95 6.66 -6.39 5.23
CA LEU A 95 7.98 -5.81 5.50
C LEU A 95 7.89 -4.39 6.03
N LYS A 96 8.84 -4.05 6.90
CA LYS A 96 9.10 -2.69 7.35
C LYS A 96 9.88 -1.93 6.29
N VAL A 97 9.28 -0.87 5.76
CA VAL A 97 9.80 -0.11 4.62
C VAL A 97 9.84 1.39 4.87
N ARG A 98 10.69 2.04 4.09
CA ARG A 98 10.68 3.48 3.87
C ARG A 98 10.04 3.72 2.51
N ILE A 99 8.95 4.48 2.48
CA ILE A 99 8.34 4.96 1.24
C ILE A 99 8.79 6.39 0.99
N VAL A 100 9.29 6.67 -0.21
CA VAL A 100 9.48 8.03 -0.71
C VAL A 100 8.32 8.35 -1.64
N GLY A 101 7.63 9.47 -1.41
CA GLY A 101 6.48 9.85 -2.22
C GLY A 101 5.78 11.12 -1.74
N THR A 102 4.66 11.46 -2.37
CA THR A 102 3.87 12.65 -2.04
C THR A 102 2.54 12.23 -1.39
N LEU A 103 2.19 12.86 -0.28
CA LEU A 103 0.91 12.62 0.41
C LEU A 103 -0.15 13.61 -0.08
N ASP A 104 -1.30 13.10 -0.51
CA ASP A 104 -2.53 13.88 -0.59
C ASP A 104 -3.20 13.90 0.79
N PRO A 105 -3.19 15.05 1.50
CA PRO A 105 -3.72 15.15 2.86
C PRO A 105 -5.26 15.05 2.91
N LYS A 106 -5.95 15.17 1.77
CA LYS A 106 -7.41 15.06 1.71
C LYS A 106 -7.87 13.61 1.67
N THR A 107 -7.07 12.73 1.06
CA THR A 107 -7.44 11.33 0.79
C THR A 107 -6.61 10.30 1.55
N ASP A 108 -5.53 10.75 2.18
CA ASP A 108 -4.48 9.94 2.82
C ASP A 108 -3.84 8.93 1.87
N ILE A 109 -3.76 9.28 0.59
CA ILE A 109 -3.07 8.51 -0.43
C ILE A 109 -1.64 9.02 -0.57
N ILE A 110 -0.68 8.11 -0.46
CA ILE A 110 0.70 8.36 -0.86
C ILE A 110 0.82 7.97 -2.33
N THR A 111 1.19 8.95 -3.16
CA THR A 111 1.70 8.72 -4.51
C THR A 111 3.13 8.20 -4.37
N VAL A 112 3.33 6.90 -4.57
CA VAL A 112 4.61 6.23 -4.28
C VAL A 112 5.61 6.47 -5.39
N ARG A 113 6.78 6.99 -5.04
CA ARG A 113 7.94 7.08 -5.93
C ARG A 113 8.88 5.90 -5.77
N SER A 114 9.21 5.52 -4.53
CA SER A 114 10.04 4.34 -4.25
C SER A 114 9.69 3.71 -2.91
N ILE A 115 10.01 2.42 -2.79
CA ILE A 115 9.93 1.66 -1.56
C ILE A 115 11.31 1.04 -1.31
N GLU A 116 11.83 1.24 -0.11
CA GLU A 116 13.14 0.77 0.34
C GLU A 116 13.01 -0.01 1.64
N PRO A 117 13.86 -1.01 1.93
CA PRO A 117 13.88 -1.65 3.23
C PRO A 117 14.28 -0.64 4.32
N LEU A 118 13.69 -0.74 5.51
CA LEU A 118 14.08 0.12 6.64
C LEU A 118 15.47 -0.18 7.22
N SER A 119 16.06 -1.32 6.85
CA SER A 119 17.40 -1.74 7.25
C SER A 119 18.33 -1.87 6.04
N PRO A 120 19.59 -1.39 6.10
CA PRO A 120 20.59 -1.70 5.10
C PRO A 120 21.20 -3.08 5.38
N SER A 121 20.49 -4.17 5.02
CA SER A 121 21.13 -5.48 4.86
C SER A 121 20.22 -6.42 4.10
N ALA A 122 20.54 -6.60 2.80
CA ALA A 122 20.21 -7.73 1.92
C ALA A 122 20.12 -7.25 0.45
N SER A 123 21.11 -6.49 0.00
CA SER A 123 21.47 -6.51 -1.42
C SER A 123 22.76 -7.32 -1.50
N LYS A 124 22.72 -8.39 -2.31
CA LYS A 124 23.76 -9.40 -2.59
C LYS A 124 23.70 -10.72 -1.79
N THR A 125 22.69 -11.53 -2.07
CA THR A 125 22.92 -12.96 -2.30
C THR A 125 22.36 -13.27 -3.69
N SER A 126 23.24 -13.67 -4.61
CA SER A 126 22.92 -14.04 -6.00
C SER A 126 21.82 -15.12 -6.09
N PRO A 127 21.05 -15.19 -7.20
CA PRO A 127 20.20 -16.35 -7.46
C PRO A 127 21.06 -17.61 -7.61
N PRO A 128 20.58 -18.80 -7.19
CA PRO A 128 21.30 -20.05 -7.35
C PRO A 128 21.52 -20.36 -8.84
N LYS A 129 22.70 -20.94 -9.13
CA LYS A 129 23.17 -21.37 -10.45
C LYS A 129 22.29 -22.46 -11.05
#